data_AF-A0A315ESY9-F1
#
_entry.id   AF-A0A315ESY9-F1
#
_cell.length_a   1.000
_cell.length_b   1.000
_cell.length_c   1.000
_cell.angle_alpha   90.00
_cell.angle_beta   90.00
_cell.angle_gamma   90.00
#
_symmetry.space_group_name_H-M   'P 1'
#
loop_
_entity.id
_entity.type
_entity.pdbx_description
1 polymer ?
#
loop_
_entity_poly.entity_id
_entity_poly.type
_entity_poly.pdbx_seq_one_letter_code
_entity_poly.pdbx_strand_id
1 'polypeptide(L)'
;MSTAEHFKPMVITLGDAAGIGPEIIVKAFRDAPEQLQGCVVVGDLAVMQRAALLLAQCEYHEPQMHMQLVNDLREAAQIKVPFTIPVLQVTQPLAADQLPAWGQISATAGKLAADCVVWAAQAALRGDVSAVVTAPLHKEALFAAGVPFPGHTEMLQACAAAHAGVGVDDMPVRMMLANPELKTVLVSIHVSLRQAIDAVTVDNILQTLRITHTAELAATGRAPHMAVAGLNPHAGEGGLMGREELDIIIPALQQARAEGMHVSGPFAPDTVFMRARAKNGQPSEFDVVVAMYHDQGLIPVKYLGVEQGVNVTLGLPLVRTSPDHGTAFDLAGTGKADASSLLAAVAMARAMRR
;
A
#
# COMPACT_ATOMS: atom_id res chain seq x y z
N MET A 1 19.16 14.74 -29.55
CA MET A 1 18.04 13.78 -29.71
C MET A 1 17.57 13.45 -28.31
N SER A 2 16.44 14.03 -27.90
CA SER A 2 15.85 13.82 -26.57
C SER A 2 15.46 12.35 -26.45
N THR A 3 16.11 11.61 -25.54
CA THR A 3 15.63 10.29 -25.14
C THR A 3 14.29 10.52 -24.44
N ALA A 4 13.20 10.25 -25.15
CA ALA A 4 11.89 10.17 -24.54
C ALA A 4 12.01 9.19 -23.36
N GLU A 5 11.95 9.70 -22.12
CA GLU A 5 11.81 8.86 -20.94
C GLU A 5 10.70 7.86 -21.24
N HIS A 6 11.06 6.58 -21.30
CA HIS A 6 10.09 5.53 -21.55
C HIS A 6 9.17 5.48 -20.33
N PHE A 7 8.00 6.11 -20.46
CA PHE A 7 6.97 6.09 -19.45
C PHE A 7 6.64 4.64 -19.09
N LYS A 8 7.00 4.22 -17.88
CA LYS A 8 6.66 2.88 -17.36
C LYS A 8 5.28 2.93 -16.70
N PRO A 9 4.33 2.09 -17.11
CA PRO A 9 3.00 2.11 -16.53
C PRO A 9 3.02 1.74 -15.05
N MET A 10 2.00 2.18 -14.31
CA MET A 10 1.68 1.62 -13.01
C MET A 10 0.70 0.46 -13.21
N VAL A 11 0.77 -0.56 -12.36
CA VAL A 11 -0.18 -1.68 -12.42
C VAL A 11 -1.10 -1.67 -11.21
N ILE A 12 -2.37 -1.97 -11.43
CA ILE A 12 -3.39 -2.16 -10.40
C ILE A 12 -3.78 -3.63 -10.38
N THR A 13 -3.47 -4.37 -9.32
CA THR A 13 -3.94 -5.74 -9.19
C THR A 13 -5.42 -5.75 -8.81
N LEU A 14 -6.21 -6.64 -9.41
CA LEU A 14 -7.68 -6.65 -9.23
C LEU A 14 -8.14 -6.96 -7.80
N GLY A 15 -7.29 -7.61 -7.00
CA GLY A 15 -7.62 -8.07 -5.65
C GLY A 15 -8.40 -9.39 -5.68
N ASP A 16 -9.25 -9.59 -4.67
CA ASP A 16 -10.17 -10.73 -4.61
C ASP A 16 -11.35 -10.52 -5.57
N ALA A 17 -11.55 -11.45 -6.50
CA ALA A 17 -12.60 -11.39 -7.52
C ALA A 17 -14.04 -11.43 -6.96
N ALA A 18 -14.22 -11.93 -5.74
CA ALA A 18 -15.50 -11.95 -5.04
C ALA A 18 -15.71 -10.69 -4.16
N GLY A 19 -14.69 -9.84 -4.00
CA GLY A 19 -14.76 -8.61 -3.22
C GLY A 19 -15.06 -7.36 -4.06
N ILE A 20 -14.96 -6.20 -3.42
CA ILE A 20 -15.22 -4.89 -4.05
C ILE A 20 -14.12 -4.42 -5.01
N GLY A 21 -12.95 -5.08 -5.02
CA GLY A 21 -11.77 -4.66 -5.78
C GLY A 21 -12.06 -4.31 -7.25
N PRO A 22 -12.70 -5.22 -8.01
CA PRO A 22 -13.11 -4.95 -9.39
C PRO A 22 -14.04 -3.74 -9.53
N GLU A 23 -15.02 -3.57 -8.63
CA GLU A 23 -15.99 -2.46 -8.67
C GLU A 23 -15.30 -1.10 -8.47
N ILE A 24 -14.44 -1.00 -7.44
CA ILE A 24 -13.75 0.27 -7.14
C ILE A 24 -12.71 0.62 -8.21
N ILE A 25 -12.12 -0.36 -8.88
CA ILE A 25 -11.25 -0.11 -10.04
C ILE A 25 -12.05 0.51 -11.17
N VAL A 26 -13.21 -0.06 -11.52
CA VAL A 26 -14.05 0.49 -12.59
C VAL A 26 -14.49 1.92 -12.27
N LYS A 27 -14.93 2.18 -11.03
CA LYS A 27 -15.28 3.53 -10.57
C LYS A 27 -14.10 4.49 -10.64
N ALA A 28 -12.92 4.08 -10.19
CA ALA A 28 -11.72 4.91 -10.24
C ALA A 28 -11.38 5.36 -11.67
N PHE A 29 -11.43 4.46 -12.65
CA PHE A 29 -11.19 4.80 -14.06
C PHE A 29 -12.29 5.68 -14.67
N ARG A 30 -13.53 5.55 -14.22
CA ARG A 30 -14.65 6.36 -14.69
C ARG A 30 -14.63 7.77 -14.11
N ASP A 31 -14.45 7.88 -12.79
CA ASP A 31 -14.67 9.09 -12.02
C ASP A 31 -13.40 9.99 -11.99
N ALA A 32 -12.21 9.40 -12.18
CA ALA A 32 -10.94 10.12 -12.18
C ALA A 32 -9.98 9.68 -13.32
N PRO A 33 -10.42 9.68 -14.59
CA PRO A 33 -9.64 9.13 -15.72
C PRO A 33 -8.24 9.77 -15.88
N GLU A 34 -8.10 11.06 -15.56
CA GLU A 34 -6.79 11.76 -15.60
C GLU A 34 -5.80 11.19 -14.56
N GLN A 35 -6.29 10.82 -13.38
CA GLN A 35 -5.48 10.21 -12.32
C GLN A 35 -5.09 8.76 -12.64
N LEU A 36 -5.91 8.07 -13.44
CA LEU A 36 -5.67 6.70 -13.87
C LEU A 36 -4.89 6.61 -15.18
N GLN A 37 -4.53 7.74 -15.80
CA GLN A 37 -3.72 7.75 -17.01
C GLN A 37 -2.39 7.04 -16.78
N GLY A 38 -2.11 6.02 -17.60
CA GLY A 38 -0.90 5.19 -17.49
C GLY A 38 -0.98 4.07 -16.46
N CYS A 39 -2.16 3.81 -15.90
CA CYS A 39 -2.45 2.62 -15.10
C CYS A 39 -2.93 1.46 -15.98
N VAL A 40 -2.59 0.24 -15.59
CA VAL A 40 -3.02 -1.01 -16.24
C VAL A 40 -3.58 -1.95 -15.20
N VAL A 41 -4.77 -2.50 -15.43
CA VAL A 41 -5.33 -3.51 -14.52
C VAL A 41 -4.68 -4.85 -14.84
N VAL A 42 -4.07 -5.46 -13.83
CA VAL A 42 -3.50 -6.81 -13.90
C VAL A 42 -4.51 -7.76 -13.28
N GLY A 43 -5.08 -8.64 -14.10
CA GLY A 43 -6.19 -9.45 -13.64
C GLY A 43 -6.81 -10.36 -14.68
N ASP A 44 -8.09 -10.65 -14.47
CA ASP A 44 -8.92 -11.43 -15.36
C ASP A 44 -9.95 -10.53 -16.07
N LEU A 45 -10.05 -10.67 -17.39
CA LEU A 45 -10.93 -9.85 -18.22
C LEU A 45 -12.41 -10.06 -17.88
N ALA A 46 -12.84 -11.30 -17.63
CA ALA A 46 -14.23 -11.62 -17.35
C ALA A 46 -14.66 -11.06 -15.98
N VAL A 47 -13.77 -11.07 -14.98
CA VAL A 47 -14.01 -10.43 -13.68
C VAL A 47 -14.23 -8.92 -13.84
N MET A 48 -13.39 -8.24 -14.61
CA MET A 48 -13.52 -6.80 -14.85
C MET A 48 -14.76 -6.45 -15.67
N GLN A 49 -15.10 -7.27 -16.68
CA GLN A 49 -16.33 -7.13 -17.46
C GLN A 49 -17.57 -7.29 -16.58
N ARG A 50 -17.57 -8.25 -15.66
CA ARG A 50 -18.66 -8.44 -14.69
C ARG A 50 -18.85 -7.20 -13.81
N ALA A 51 -17.77 -6.59 -13.32
CA ALA A 51 -17.84 -5.39 -12.51
C ALA A 51 -18.36 -4.18 -13.31
N ALA A 52 -17.92 -4.01 -14.55
CA ALA A 52 -18.42 -2.96 -15.43
C ALA A 52 -19.92 -3.11 -15.75
N LEU A 53 -20.37 -4.35 -16.01
CA LEU A 53 -21.78 -4.65 -16.23
C LEU A 53 -22.64 -4.37 -14.99
N LEU A 54 -22.17 -4.76 -13.81
CA LEU A 54 -22.85 -4.46 -12.55
C LEU A 54 -23.05 -2.95 -12.37
N LEU A 55 -22.00 -2.14 -12.55
CA LEU A 55 -22.11 -0.69 -12.37
C LEU A 55 -23.02 -0.06 -13.43
N ALA A 56 -23.00 -0.54 -14.67
CA ALA A 56 -23.95 -0.10 -15.70
C ALA A 56 -25.43 -0.40 -15.33
N GLN A 57 -25.68 -1.43 -14.53
CA GLN A 57 -27.02 -1.78 -14.02
C GLN A 57 -27.39 -1.04 -12.73
N CYS A 58 -26.41 -0.62 -11.93
CA CYS A 58 -26.67 0.14 -10.71
C CYS A 58 -26.76 1.65 -10.96
N GLU A 59 -26.02 2.16 -11.94
CA GLU A 59 -25.77 3.59 -12.16
C GLU A 59 -26.08 3.98 -13.63
N TYR A 60 -27.34 3.81 -14.05
CA TYR A 60 -27.78 3.95 -15.46
C TYR A 60 -27.50 5.30 -16.14
N HIS A 61 -27.21 6.35 -15.38
CA HIS A 61 -26.90 7.69 -15.92
C HIS A 61 -25.41 7.90 -16.15
N GLU A 62 -24.56 7.01 -15.62
CA GLU A 62 -23.11 7.12 -15.73
C GLU A 62 -22.59 6.50 -17.03
N PRO A 63 -21.45 6.99 -17.56
CA PRO A 63 -20.80 6.40 -18.73
C PRO A 63 -20.47 4.92 -18.52
N GLN A 64 -20.77 4.10 -19.53
CA GLN A 64 -20.40 2.69 -19.52
C GLN A 64 -18.90 2.53 -19.76
N MET A 65 -18.26 1.70 -18.93
CA MET A 65 -16.83 1.42 -19.04
C MET A 65 -16.59 0.18 -19.90
N HIS A 66 -15.66 0.28 -20.85
CA HIS A 66 -15.24 -0.81 -21.73
C HIS A 66 -13.91 -1.39 -21.28
N MET A 67 -13.83 -2.72 -21.20
CA MET A 67 -12.57 -3.40 -20.88
C MET A 67 -11.83 -3.71 -22.19
N GLN A 68 -10.60 -3.22 -22.32
CA GLN A 68 -9.74 -3.53 -23.45
C GLN A 68 -8.64 -4.49 -23.01
N LEU A 69 -8.65 -5.70 -23.56
CA LEU A 69 -7.55 -6.64 -23.39
C LEU A 69 -6.30 -6.09 -24.07
N VAL A 70 -5.21 -6.01 -23.32
CA VAL A 70 -3.88 -5.66 -23.83
C VAL A 70 -2.98 -6.88 -23.76
N ASN A 71 -2.04 -7.00 -24.70
CA ASN A 71 -1.08 -8.12 -24.72
C ASN A 71 0.28 -7.70 -24.17
N ASP A 72 0.56 -6.40 -24.11
CA ASP A 72 1.83 -5.84 -23.65
C ASP A 72 1.59 -4.57 -22.82
N LEU A 73 2.40 -4.36 -21.78
CA LEU A 73 2.34 -3.19 -20.90
C LEU A 73 2.49 -1.86 -21.66
N ARG A 74 3.24 -1.85 -22.77
CA ARG A 74 3.47 -0.68 -23.63
C ARG A 74 2.22 -0.29 -24.43
N GLU A 75 1.39 -1.25 -24.81
CA GLU A 75 0.10 -0.98 -25.47
C GLU A 75 -0.83 -0.25 -24.50
N ALA A 76 -0.81 -0.66 -23.23
CA ALA A 76 -1.67 -0.09 -22.22
C ALA A 76 -1.37 1.39 -21.93
N ALA A 77 -0.10 1.80 -21.98
CA ALA A 77 0.30 3.20 -21.85
C ALA A 77 -0.18 4.10 -23.01
N GLN A 78 -0.63 3.50 -24.12
CA GLN A 78 -1.07 4.22 -25.33
C GLN A 78 -2.59 4.32 -25.45
N ILE A 79 -3.35 3.63 -24.58
CA ILE A 79 -4.81 3.69 -24.59
C ILE A 79 -5.26 5.06 -24.11
N LYS A 80 -5.84 5.83 -25.03
CA LYS A 80 -6.43 7.17 -24.80
C LYS A 80 -7.93 7.21 -25.05
N VAL A 81 -8.52 6.05 -25.35
CA VAL A 81 -9.96 5.95 -25.62
C VAL A 81 -10.71 6.28 -24.33
N PRO A 82 -11.64 7.26 -24.33
CA PRO A 82 -12.44 7.56 -23.16
C PRO A 82 -13.18 6.32 -22.65
N PHE A 83 -13.40 6.27 -21.33
CA PHE A 83 -14.18 5.21 -20.67
C PHE A 83 -13.67 3.79 -20.97
N THR A 84 -12.36 3.65 -21.21
CA THR A 84 -11.73 2.36 -21.52
C THR A 84 -10.71 2.01 -20.45
N ILE A 85 -10.79 0.77 -19.95
CA ILE A 85 -9.88 0.24 -18.94
C ILE A 85 -8.96 -0.79 -19.61
N PRO A 86 -7.65 -0.54 -19.66
CA PRO A 86 -6.69 -1.55 -20.11
C PRO A 86 -6.57 -2.68 -19.09
N VAL A 87 -6.82 -3.91 -19.54
CA VAL A 87 -6.72 -5.13 -18.71
C VAL A 87 -5.67 -6.04 -19.32
N LEU A 88 -4.65 -6.37 -18.55
CA LEU A 88 -3.66 -7.38 -18.89
C LEU A 88 -4.03 -8.70 -18.22
N GLN A 89 -4.35 -9.69 -19.04
CA GLN A 89 -4.65 -11.05 -18.58
C GLN A 89 -3.36 -11.76 -18.17
N VAL A 90 -3.17 -11.98 -16.87
CA VAL A 90 -1.96 -12.64 -16.33
C VAL A 90 -2.23 -13.99 -15.68
N THR A 91 -3.49 -14.40 -15.66
CA THR A 91 -3.99 -15.65 -15.09
C THR A 91 -4.69 -16.46 -16.17
N GLN A 92 -5.01 -17.73 -15.87
CA GLN A 92 -5.89 -18.50 -16.74
C GLN A 92 -7.27 -17.82 -16.84
N PRO A 93 -7.78 -17.53 -18.05
CA PRO A 93 -9.06 -16.88 -18.22
C PRO A 93 -10.20 -17.67 -17.59
N LEU A 94 -11.03 -17.00 -16.81
CA LEU A 94 -12.25 -17.59 -16.28
C LEU A 94 -13.41 -17.48 -17.29
N ALA A 95 -14.16 -18.57 -17.44
CA ALA A 95 -15.47 -18.53 -18.08
C ALA A 95 -16.51 -17.90 -17.14
N ALA A 96 -17.63 -17.41 -17.70
CA ALA A 96 -18.65 -16.69 -16.94
C ALA A 96 -19.26 -17.53 -15.79
N ASP A 97 -19.38 -18.84 -15.97
CA ASP A 97 -19.88 -19.81 -14.99
C ASP A 97 -18.83 -20.20 -13.92
N GLN A 98 -17.56 -19.81 -14.13
CA GLN A 98 -16.46 -20.03 -13.19
C GLN A 98 -16.20 -18.82 -12.28
N LEU A 99 -16.89 -17.70 -12.52
CA LEU A 99 -16.67 -16.49 -11.75
C LEU A 99 -17.15 -16.67 -10.29
N PRO A 100 -16.30 -16.37 -9.29
CA PRO A 100 -16.66 -16.50 -7.88
C PRO A 100 -17.89 -15.67 -7.51
N ALA A 101 -18.80 -16.22 -6.70
CA ALA A 101 -19.96 -15.48 -6.19
C ALA A 101 -19.52 -14.26 -5.37
N TRP A 102 -20.23 -13.15 -5.50
CA TRP A 102 -19.95 -11.93 -4.73
C TRP A 102 -20.05 -12.20 -3.23
N GLY A 103 -19.12 -11.64 -2.47
CA GLY A 103 -19.11 -11.68 -1.00
C GLY A 103 -18.84 -13.05 -0.39
N GLN A 104 -18.39 -14.03 -1.18
CA GLN A 104 -18.14 -15.39 -0.72
C GLN A 104 -16.67 -15.79 -0.85
N ILE A 105 -16.17 -16.49 0.17
CA ILE A 105 -14.84 -17.07 0.15
C ILE A 105 -14.75 -18.08 -1.00
N SER A 106 -13.73 -17.92 -1.84
CA SER A 106 -13.51 -18.79 -2.99
C SER A 106 -12.02 -19.04 -3.20
N ALA A 107 -11.63 -20.31 -3.33
CA ALA A 107 -10.28 -20.70 -3.69
C ALA A 107 -9.86 -20.15 -5.07
N THR A 108 -10.79 -20.07 -6.02
CA THR A 108 -10.55 -19.46 -7.33
C THR A 108 -10.23 -17.97 -7.18
N ALA A 109 -10.98 -17.24 -6.35
CA ALA A 109 -10.73 -15.82 -6.12
C ALA A 109 -9.39 -15.58 -5.41
N GLY A 110 -9.06 -16.38 -4.40
CA GLY A 110 -7.78 -16.33 -3.71
C GLY A 110 -6.59 -16.63 -4.62
N LYS A 111 -6.70 -17.66 -5.47
CA LYS A 111 -5.66 -18.02 -6.44
C LYS A 111 -5.43 -16.90 -7.44
N LEU A 112 -6.52 -16.34 -7.98
CA LEU A 112 -6.48 -15.23 -8.93
C LEU A 112 -5.78 -14.00 -8.32
N ALA A 113 -6.18 -13.61 -7.10
CA ALA A 113 -5.58 -12.49 -6.40
C ALA A 113 -4.08 -12.67 -6.18
N ALA A 114 -3.67 -13.86 -5.71
CA ALA A 114 -2.27 -14.20 -5.48
C ALA A 114 -1.44 -14.16 -6.77
N ASP A 115 -1.95 -14.73 -7.86
CA ASP A 115 -1.26 -14.74 -9.15
C ASP A 115 -1.04 -13.31 -9.68
N CYS A 116 -2.04 -12.44 -9.55
CA CYS A 116 -1.92 -11.04 -9.94
C CYS A 116 -0.84 -10.30 -9.13
N VAL A 117 -0.79 -10.55 -7.81
CA VAL A 117 0.22 -9.95 -6.92
C VAL A 117 1.62 -10.44 -7.25
N VAL A 118 1.80 -11.75 -7.45
CA VAL A 118 3.09 -12.35 -7.82
C VAL A 118 3.57 -11.81 -9.16
N TRP A 119 2.67 -11.77 -10.16
CA TRP A 119 3.01 -11.22 -11.47
C TRP A 119 3.43 -9.74 -11.38
N ALA A 120 2.65 -8.92 -10.67
CA ALA A 120 2.92 -7.49 -10.53
C ALA A 120 4.24 -7.22 -9.79
N ALA A 121 4.53 -8.01 -8.74
CA ALA A 121 5.79 -7.95 -8.03
C ALA A 121 6.97 -8.24 -8.97
N GLN A 122 6.90 -9.34 -9.73
CA GLN A 122 7.95 -9.73 -10.65
C GLN A 122 8.16 -8.69 -11.77
N ALA A 123 7.08 -8.11 -12.31
CA ALA A 123 7.17 -7.02 -13.29
C ALA A 123 7.85 -5.78 -12.71
N ALA A 124 7.53 -5.39 -11.47
CA ALA A 124 8.15 -4.26 -10.79
C ALA A 124 9.64 -4.50 -10.50
N LEU A 125 9.99 -5.72 -10.07
CA LEU A 125 11.37 -6.12 -9.79
C LEU A 125 12.24 -6.15 -11.06
N ARG A 126 11.67 -6.51 -12.21
CA ARG A 126 12.35 -6.39 -13.53
C ARG A 126 12.42 -4.95 -14.04
N GLY A 127 11.70 -4.02 -13.41
CA GLY A 127 11.60 -2.64 -13.83
C GLY A 127 10.70 -2.44 -15.05
N ASP A 128 9.76 -3.36 -15.32
CA ASP A 128 8.78 -3.26 -16.42
C ASP A 128 7.66 -2.26 -16.09
N VAL A 129 7.42 -2.01 -14.81
CA VAL A 129 6.38 -1.11 -14.28
C VAL A 129 6.99 -0.15 -13.25
N SER A 130 6.38 1.03 -13.07
CA SER A 130 6.89 2.08 -12.16
C SER A 130 6.37 1.96 -10.73
N ALA A 131 5.21 1.33 -10.53
CA ALA A 131 4.65 1.05 -9.21
C ALA A 131 3.54 -0.03 -9.28
N VAL A 132 3.27 -0.66 -8.13
CA VAL A 132 2.17 -1.60 -7.93
C VAL A 132 1.15 -1.00 -6.97
N VAL A 133 -0.10 -0.89 -7.41
CA VAL A 133 -1.24 -0.58 -6.54
C VAL A 133 -2.05 -1.85 -6.38
N THR A 134 -2.35 -2.26 -5.16
CA THR A 134 -3.11 -3.50 -4.96
C THR A 134 -4.51 -3.20 -4.45
N ALA A 135 -5.54 -3.70 -5.15
CA ALA A 135 -6.88 -3.77 -4.57
C ALA A 135 -6.95 -4.85 -3.46
N PRO A 136 -7.96 -4.80 -2.57
CA PRO A 136 -8.02 -5.69 -1.41
C PRO A 136 -8.14 -7.17 -1.78
N LEU A 137 -7.54 -8.05 -0.96
CA LEU A 137 -7.70 -9.51 -1.06
C LEU A 137 -8.15 -10.12 0.27
N HIS A 138 -8.70 -11.35 0.24
CA HIS A 138 -9.21 -12.04 1.42
C HIS A 138 -8.27 -13.16 1.90
N LYS A 139 -7.87 -13.11 3.18
CA LYS A 139 -6.93 -14.08 3.77
C LYS A 139 -7.45 -15.52 3.75
N GLU A 140 -8.72 -15.74 4.04
CA GLU A 140 -9.30 -17.09 4.00
C GLU A 140 -9.43 -17.61 2.56
N ALA A 141 -9.61 -16.72 1.58
CA ALA A 141 -9.63 -17.12 0.17
C ALA A 141 -8.22 -17.54 -0.30
N LEU A 142 -7.18 -16.80 0.11
CA LEU A 142 -5.78 -17.21 -0.09
C LEU A 142 -5.51 -18.59 0.51
N PHE A 143 -5.94 -18.80 1.75
CA PHE A 143 -5.75 -20.09 2.43
C PHE A 143 -6.51 -21.23 1.71
N ALA A 144 -7.76 -21.00 1.31
CA ALA A 144 -8.55 -21.96 0.54
C ALA A 144 -7.91 -22.30 -0.83
N ALA A 145 -7.16 -21.35 -1.40
CA ALA A 145 -6.38 -21.53 -2.63
C ALA A 145 -5.04 -22.25 -2.43
N GLY A 146 -4.68 -22.59 -1.19
CA GLY A 146 -3.38 -23.20 -0.86
C GLY A 146 -2.21 -22.23 -0.93
N VAL A 147 -2.46 -20.92 -0.88
CA VAL A 147 -1.40 -19.89 -0.92
C VAL A 147 -0.69 -19.86 0.45
N PRO A 148 0.64 -20.01 0.51
CA PRO A 148 1.38 -20.13 1.77
C PRO A 148 1.67 -18.79 2.45
N PHE A 149 0.90 -17.74 2.13
CA PHE A 149 1.13 -16.39 2.62
C PHE A 149 -0.17 -15.79 3.18
N PRO A 150 -0.09 -15.05 4.30
CA PRO A 150 -1.27 -14.48 4.94
C PRO A 150 -1.83 -13.25 4.21
N GLY A 151 -1.04 -12.58 3.36
CA GLY A 151 -1.47 -11.37 2.68
C GLY A 151 -0.45 -10.79 1.70
N HIS A 152 -0.74 -9.57 1.24
CA HIS A 152 0.06 -8.86 0.24
C HIS A 152 1.53 -8.70 0.64
N THR A 153 1.77 -8.20 1.85
CA THR A 153 3.11 -7.81 2.31
C THR A 153 4.06 -9.00 2.27
N GLU A 154 3.64 -10.15 2.77
CA GLU A 154 4.45 -11.37 2.81
C GLU A 154 4.68 -11.95 1.41
N MET A 155 3.67 -11.92 0.53
CA MET A 155 3.84 -12.33 -0.87
C MET A 155 4.86 -11.47 -1.62
N LEU A 156 4.78 -10.15 -1.45
CA LEU A 156 5.68 -9.19 -2.08
C LEU A 156 7.11 -9.32 -1.52
N GLN A 157 7.24 -9.49 -0.20
CA GLN A 157 8.51 -9.71 0.48
C GLN A 157 9.19 -10.99 -0.02
N ALA A 158 8.45 -12.09 -0.14
CA ALA A 158 8.97 -13.34 -0.68
C ALA A 158 9.45 -13.20 -2.13
N CYS A 159 8.69 -12.49 -2.98
CA CYS A 159 9.11 -12.22 -4.36
C CYS A 159 10.40 -11.37 -4.42
N ALA A 160 10.48 -10.34 -3.58
CA ALA A 160 11.65 -9.47 -3.51
C ALA A 160 12.90 -10.20 -2.98
N ALA A 161 12.75 -11.01 -1.93
CA ALA A 161 13.83 -11.81 -1.37
C ALA A 161 14.38 -12.81 -2.41
N ALA A 162 13.48 -13.52 -3.10
CA ALA A 162 13.85 -14.44 -4.17
C ALA A 162 14.58 -13.74 -5.32
N HIS A 163 14.12 -12.54 -5.72
CA HIS A 163 14.78 -11.75 -6.76
C HIS A 163 16.18 -11.27 -6.35
N ALA A 164 16.35 -10.89 -5.08
CA ALA A 164 17.63 -10.45 -4.53
C ALA A 164 18.58 -11.62 -4.19
N GLY A 165 18.11 -12.87 -4.20
CA GLY A 165 18.89 -14.04 -3.82
C GLY A 165 19.19 -14.13 -2.32
N VAL A 166 18.29 -13.62 -1.48
CA VAL A 166 18.44 -13.59 0.00
C VAL A 166 17.26 -14.29 0.69
N GLY A 167 17.40 -14.59 1.99
CA GLY A 167 16.31 -15.11 2.79
C GLY A 167 15.19 -14.08 2.98
N VAL A 168 13.95 -14.52 3.25
CA VAL A 168 12.81 -13.62 3.53
C VAL A 168 13.10 -12.74 4.76
N ASP A 169 13.75 -13.30 5.77
CA ASP A 169 14.15 -12.60 7.00
C ASP A 169 15.20 -11.50 6.74
N ASP A 170 15.98 -11.63 5.65
CA ASP A 170 16.95 -10.64 5.20
C ASP A 170 16.35 -9.56 4.29
N MET A 171 15.03 -9.60 4.06
CA MET A 171 14.27 -8.60 3.31
C MET A 171 13.25 -7.89 4.24
N PRO A 172 13.70 -7.15 5.25
CA PRO A 172 12.80 -6.53 6.22
C PRO A 172 11.93 -5.47 5.55
N VAL A 173 10.64 -5.47 5.90
CA VAL A 173 9.66 -4.49 5.42
C VAL A 173 9.08 -3.70 6.58
N ARG A 174 8.59 -2.49 6.29
CA ARG A 174 7.85 -1.68 7.26
C ARG A 174 6.55 -1.16 6.65
N MET A 175 5.49 -1.23 7.44
CA MET A 175 4.23 -0.62 7.07
C MET A 175 4.32 0.87 7.35
N MET A 176 3.98 1.66 6.33
CA MET A 176 3.66 3.07 6.46
C MET A 176 2.17 3.25 6.24
N LEU A 177 1.49 3.97 7.12
CA LEU A 177 0.16 4.51 6.85
C LEU A 177 0.28 6.01 6.61
N ALA A 178 -0.26 6.47 5.49
CA ALA A 178 -0.14 7.84 5.04
C ALA A 178 -1.48 8.38 4.53
N ASN A 179 -1.69 9.67 4.75
CA ASN A 179 -2.68 10.49 4.06
C ASN A 179 -2.01 11.82 3.67
N PRO A 180 -2.71 12.78 3.03
CA PRO A 180 -2.11 14.06 2.66
C PRO A 180 -1.57 14.91 3.82
N GLU A 181 -2.03 14.66 5.05
CA GLU A 181 -1.68 15.45 6.24
C GLU A 181 -0.61 14.81 7.13
N LEU A 182 -0.50 13.48 7.14
CA LEU A 182 0.31 12.74 8.10
C LEU A 182 0.80 11.42 7.52
N LYS A 183 2.08 11.11 7.75
CA LYS A 183 2.70 9.80 7.49
C LYS A 183 3.21 9.19 8.79
N THR A 184 2.94 7.89 8.97
CA THR A 184 3.44 7.13 10.13
C THR A 184 4.06 5.81 9.68
N VAL A 185 5.22 5.45 10.23
CA VAL A 185 5.88 4.15 10.02
C VAL A 185 5.96 3.40 11.34
N LEU A 186 5.70 2.11 11.32
CA LEU A 186 5.46 1.32 12.52
C LEU A 186 6.62 0.37 12.82
N VAL A 187 7.16 0.43 14.04
CA VAL A 187 8.19 -0.51 14.53
C VAL A 187 7.61 -1.92 14.72
N SER A 188 6.34 -2.01 15.09
CA SER A 188 5.58 -3.26 15.19
C SER A 188 4.15 -3.09 14.66
N ILE A 189 3.59 -4.15 14.06
CA ILE A 189 2.29 -4.15 13.39
C ILE A 189 1.28 -5.08 14.08
N HIS A 190 0.88 -6.19 13.44
CA HIS A 190 -0.16 -7.12 13.90
C HIS A 190 0.35 -8.09 14.99
N VAL A 191 0.73 -7.55 16.15
CA VAL A 191 1.11 -8.32 17.35
C VAL A 191 0.33 -7.83 18.56
N SER A 192 0.28 -8.63 19.64
CA SER A 192 -0.31 -8.17 20.89
C SER A 192 0.46 -6.97 21.46
N LEU A 193 -0.19 -6.09 22.23
CA LEU A 193 0.50 -4.93 22.82
C LEU A 193 1.71 -5.32 23.68
N ARG A 194 1.66 -6.47 24.37
CA ARG A 194 2.81 -7.01 25.11
C ARG A 194 3.99 -7.30 24.18
N GLN A 195 3.75 -8.02 23.09
CA GLN A 195 4.78 -8.31 22.09
C GLN A 195 5.25 -7.05 21.36
N ALA A 196 4.38 -6.06 21.18
CA ALA A 196 4.76 -4.77 20.62
C ALA A 196 5.76 -4.04 21.51
N ILE A 197 5.55 -4.06 22.84
CA ILE A 197 6.51 -3.54 23.83
C ILE A 197 7.83 -4.31 23.73
N ASP A 198 7.78 -5.65 23.72
CA ASP A 198 8.99 -6.49 23.61
C ASP A 198 9.76 -6.26 22.28
N ALA A 199 9.06 -5.85 21.22
CA ALA A 199 9.64 -5.56 19.91
C ALA A 199 10.37 -4.21 19.85
N VAL A 200 10.22 -3.35 20.86
CA VAL A 200 10.96 -2.09 20.97
C VAL A 200 12.39 -2.42 21.38
N THR A 201 13.25 -2.61 20.39
CA THR A 201 14.68 -2.87 20.56
C THR A 201 15.49 -1.88 19.73
N VAL A 202 16.76 -1.68 20.10
CA VAL A 202 17.67 -0.75 19.40
C VAL A 202 17.73 -1.11 17.92
N ASP A 203 17.96 -2.39 17.62
CA ASP A 203 18.09 -2.89 16.25
C ASP A 203 16.80 -2.73 15.44
N ASN A 204 15.64 -3.03 16.05
CA ASN A 204 14.37 -2.93 15.34
C ASN A 204 13.99 -1.47 15.02
N ILE A 205 14.24 -0.55 15.96
CA ILE A 205 14.04 0.90 15.71
C ILE A 205 15.01 1.38 14.64
N LEU A 206 16.28 1.02 14.73
CA LEU A 206 17.30 1.46 13.77
C LEU A 206 17.02 0.93 12.36
N GLN A 207 16.62 -0.34 12.22
CA GLN A 207 16.18 -0.92 10.96
C GLN A 207 14.95 -0.17 10.41
N THR A 208 13.99 0.20 11.27
CA THR A 208 12.82 1.00 10.88
C THR A 208 13.22 2.37 10.35
N LEU A 209 14.15 3.06 11.03
CA LEU A 209 14.66 4.37 10.62
C LEU A 209 15.40 4.31 9.29
N ARG A 210 16.27 3.31 9.09
CA ARG A 210 16.99 3.11 7.83
C ARG A 210 16.02 2.86 6.67
N ILE A 211 15.07 1.96 6.84
CA ILE A 211 14.04 1.65 5.82
C ILE A 211 13.22 2.90 5.48
N THR A 212 12.81 3.66 6.49
CA THR A 212 12.03 4.89 6.32
C THR A 212 12.84 5.96 5.59
N HIS A 213 14.09 6.17 6.02
CA HIS A 213 15.00 7.12 5.41
C HIS A 213 15.19 6.84 3.93
N THR A 214 15.54 5.60 3.57
CA THR A 214 15.76 5.19 2.19
C THR A 214 14.51 5.36 1.33
N ALA A 215 13.34 4.98 1.84
CA ALA A 215 12.10 5.10 1.10
C ALA A 215 11.70 6.56 0.84
N GLU A 216 11.70 7.40 1.87
CA GLU A 216 11.30 8.80 1.75
C GLU A 216 12.33 9.63 0.95
N LEU A 217 13.63 9.31 1.08
CA LEU A 217 14.68 9.90 0.24
C LEU A 217 14.45 9.56 -1.24
N ALA A 218 14.17 8.30 -1.56
CA ALA A 218 13.89 7.89 -2.93
C ALA A 218 12.62 8.55 -3.49
N ALA A 219 11.58 8.71 -2.68
CA ALA A 219 10.31 9.31 -3.11
C ALA A 219 10.39 10.83 -3.29
N THR A 220 11.18 11.53 -2.46
CA THR A 220 11.18 13.01 -2.43
C THR A 220 12.44 13.65 -3.00
N GLY A 221 13.50 12.87 -3.22
CA GLY A 221 14.82 13.37 -3.63
C GLY A 221 15.58 14.15 -2.55
N ARG A 222 15.06 14.19 -1.31
CA ARG A 222 15.70 14.86 -0.17
C ARG A 222 15.65 14.00 1.09
N ALA A 223 16.62 14.19 1.99
CA ALA A 223 16.63 13.48 3.26
C ALA A 223 15.37 13.87 4.09
N PRO A 224 14.61 12.89 4.62
CA PRO A 224 13.43 13.17 5.43
C PRO A 224 13.83 13.61 6.84
N HIS A 225 13.06 14.53 7.42
CA HIS A 225 13.07 14.78 8.85
C HIS A 225 12.10 13.82 9.54
N MET A 226 12.65 12.82 10.22
CA MET A 226 11.87 11.79 10.91
C MET A 226 11.74 12.13 12.40
N ALA A 227 10.50 12.19 12.89
CA ALA A 227 10.23 12.23 14.33
C ALA A 227 10.03 10.82 14.86
N VAL A 228 10.49 10.55 16.08
CA VAL A 228 10.28 9.26 16.75
C VAL A 228 9.44 9.47 18.00
N ALA A 229 8.33 8.74 18.09
CA ALA A 229 7.48 8.73 19.27
C ALA A 229 8.16 7.95 20.42
N GLY A 230 7.92 8.35 21.66
CA GLY A 230 8.21 7.51 22.82
C GLY A 230 7.34 6.25 22.81
N LEU A 231 7.72 5.23 23.57
CA LEU A 231 6.85 4.10 23.88
C LEU A 231 5.88 4.49 25.00
N ASN A 232 6.41 5.15 26.04
CA ASN A 232 5.71 5.49 27.26
C ASN A 232 5.01 6.85 27.17
N PRO A 233 3.99 7.11 28.02
CA PRO A 233 3.46 8.45 28.22
C PRO A 233 4.58 9.46 28.49
N HIS A 234 4.46 10.63 27.90
CA HIS A 234 5.45 11.72 28.01
C HIS A 234 6.89 11.30 27.60
N ALA A 235 7.03 10.25 26.78
CA ALA A 235 8.33 9.66 26.46
C ALA A 235 9.14 9.29 27.72
N GLY A 236 8.46 8.67 28.69
CA GLY A 236 9.07 8.09 29.89
C GLY A 236 9.34 9.08 31.02
N GLU A 237 9.13 10.39 30.82
CA GLU A 237 9.31 11.44 31.84
C GLU A 237 10.65 11.30 32.59
N GLY A 238 11.76 11.25 31.84
CA GLY A 238 13.11 11.11 32.41
C GLY A 238 13.37 9.79 33.13
N GLY A 239 12.56 8.76 32.88
CA GLY A 239 12.66 7.44 33.53
C GLY A 239 11.59 7.19 34.58
N LEU A 240 10.75 8.17 34.92
CA LEU A 240 9.69 8.03 35.92
C LEU A 240 8.52 7.16 35.45
N MET A 241 8.25 7.14 34.14
CA MET A 241 7.11 6.43 33.54
C MET A 241 7.55 5.28 32.63
N GLY A 242 8.72 4.69 32.89
CA GLY A 242 9.33 3.67 32.04
C GLY A 242 10.73 4.09 31.60
N ARG A 243 11.54 3.13 31.16
CA ARG A 243 12.97 3.35 30.85
C ARG A 243 13.33 3.03 29.41
N GLU A 244 12.40 2.52 28.63
CA GLU A 244 12.59 2.12 27.23
C GLU A 244 13.10 3.29 26.38
N GLU A 245 12.71 4.54 26.68
CA GLU A 245 13.28 5.70 26.03
C GLU A 245 14.78 5.86 26.30
N LEU A 246 15.20 5.75 27.56
CA LEU A 246 16.59 5.94 27.99
C LEU A 246 17.48 4.80 27.53
N ASP A 247 17.00 3.57 27.72
CA ASP A 247 17.81 2.37 27.59
C ASP A 247 17.78 1.82 26.14
N ILE A 248 16.80 2.21 25.32
CA ILE A 248 16.59 1.67 23.96
C ILE A 248 16.41 2.75 22.89
N ILE A 249 15.41 3.63 23.00
CA ILE A 249 15.04 4.55 21.91
C ILE A 249 16.13 5.62 21.71
N ILE A 250 16.59 6.28 22.78
CA ILE A 250 17.65 7.30 22.70
C ILE A 250 18.95 6.73 22.09
N PRO A 251 19.46 5.55 22.53
CA PRO A 251 20.58 4.89 21.87
C PRO A 251 20.37 4.67 20.36
N ALA A 252 19.19 4.18 19.94
CA ALA A 252 18.88 3.98 18.53
C ALA A 252 18.90 5.30 17.74
N LEU A 253 18.39 6.40 18.31
CA LEU A 253 18.44 7.72 17.68
C LEU A 253 19.84 8.29 17.58
N GLN A 254 20.68 8.09 18.60
CA GLN A 254 22.08 8.51 18.58
C GLN A 254 22.83 7.80 17.45
N GLN A 255 22.64 6.48 17.32
CA GLN A 255 23.22 5.71 16.23
C GLN A 255 22.69 6.16 14.87
N ALA A 256 21.38 6.39 14.73
CA ALA A 256 20.82 6.87 13.48
C ALA A 256 21.37 8.26 13.06
N ARG A 257 21.59 9.17 14.02
CA ARG A 257 22.25 10.47 13.77
C ARG A 257 23.70 10.31 13.36
N ALA A 258 24.42 9.37 13.97
CA ALA A 258 25.80 9.05 13.58
C ALA A 258 25.89 8.49 12.15
N GLU A 259 24.83 7.83 11.68
CA GLU A 259 24.65 7.39 10.27
C GLU A 259 24.20 8.51 9.32
N GLY A 260 24.07 9.76 9.82
CA GLY A 260 23.71 10.93 9.01
C GLY A 260 22.20 11.12 8.79
N MET A 261 21.34 10.36 9.47
CA MET A 261 19.90 10.53 9.35
C MET A 261 19.41 11.74 10.17
N HIS A 262 18.49 12.53 9.59
CA HIS A 262 17.84 13.63 10.29
C HIS A 262 16.68 13.12 11.16
N VAL A 263 17.01 12.73 12.40
CA VAL A 263 16.05 12.16 13.37
C VAL A 263 15.92 12.98 14.65
N SER A 264 14.68 13.23 15.08
CA SER A 264 14.35 13.96 16.31
C SER A 264 13.46 13.15 17.24
N GLY A 265 13.62 13.34 18.55
CA GLY A 265 12.88 12.61 19.59
C GLY A 265 13.80 11.93 20.64
N PRO A 266 13.25 11.00 21.45
CA PRO A 266 11.84 10.60 21.44
C PRO A 266 10.93 11.75 21.89
N PHE A 267 9.73 11.84 21.30
CA PHE A 267 8.73 12.83 21.67
C PHE A 267 7.53 12.16 22.36
N ALA A 268 6.86 12.90 23.24
CA ALA A 268 5.60 12.45 23.84
C ALA A 268 4.60 12.04 22.72
N PRO A 269 4.05 10.81 22.75
CA PRO A 269 3.22 10.30 21.67
C PRO A 269 1.97 11.13 21.38
N ASP A 270 1.36 11.72 22.41
CA ASP A 270 0.18 12.60 22.29
C ASP A 270 0.48 13.93 21.56
N THR A 271 1.75 14.35 21.54
CA THR A 271 2.18 15.65 21.02
C THR A 271 2.81 15.53 19.63
N VAL A 272 3.55 14.45 19.37
CA VAL A 272 4.33 14.31 18.13
C VAL A 272 3.47 14.29 16.87
N PHE A 273 2.31 13.63 16.90
CA PHE A 273 1.42 13.56 15.73
C PHE A 273 0.77 14.92 15.44
N MET A 274 0.47 15.72 16.47
CA MET A 274 -0.05 17.07 16.27
C MET A 274 0.96 18.01 15.60
N ARG A 275 2.26 17.82 15.88
CA ARG A 275 3.38 18.57 15.29
C ARG A 275 3.72 18.11 13.88
N ALA A 276 3.58 16.81 13.63
CA ALA A 276 3.77 16.20 12.32
C ALA A 276 2.60 16.43 11.36
N ARG A 277 1.42 16.80 11.84
CA ARG A 277 0.25 17.06 10.99
C ARG A 277 0.45 18.35 10.18
N ALA A 278 0.42 18.24 8.85
CA ALA A 278 0.33 19.39 7.97
C ALA A 278 -1.05 20.06 8.14
N LYS A 279 -1.09 21.38 8.35
CA LYS A 279 -2.34 22.14 8.57
C LYS A 279 -2.50 23.21 7.50
N ASN A 280 -3.61 23.20 6.76
CA ASN A 280 -4.00 24.31 5.86
C ASN A 280 -2.88 24.75 4.89
N GLY A 281 -2.15 23.80 4.28
CA GLY A 281 -1.05 24.10 3.37
C GLY A 281 0.24 24.60 4.05
N GLN A 282 0.32 24.61 5.38
CA GLN A 282 1.56 24.84 6.09
C GLN A 282 2.40 23.55 6.16
N PRO A 283 3.73 23.66 5.99
CA PRO A 283 4.62 22.53 6.15
C PRO A 283 4.51 21.97 7.58
N SER A 284 4.49 20.65 7.69
CA SER A 284 4.61 19.96 8.97
C SER A 284 6.01 20.17 9.55
N GLU A 285 6.15 20.02 10.87
CA GLU A 285 7.47 20.06 11.51
C GLU A 285 8.32 18.84 11.13
N PHE A 286 7.67 17.73 10.81
CA PHE A 286 8.30 16.45 10.47
C PHE A 286 7.67 15.87 9.21
N ASP A 287 8.47 15.18 8.40
CA ASP A 287 7.98 14.52 7.18
C ASP A 287 7.25 13.21 7.50
N VAL A 288 7.67 12.52 8.57
CA VAL A 288 7.14 11.21 8.97
C VAL A 288 7.37 10.97 10.46
N VAL A 289 6.42 10.31 11.10
CA VAL A 289 6.54 9.84 12.49
C VAL A 289 6.81 8.34 12.53
N VAL A 290 7.89 7.91 13.18
CA VAL A 290 8.11 6.51 13.55
C VAL A 290 7.41 6.22 14.88
N ALA A 291 6.39 5.38 14.84
CA ALA A 291 5.59 4.97 15.97
C ALA A 291 5.99 3.56 16.43
N MET A 292 5.98 3.33 17.75
CA MET A 292 6.47 2.10 18.37
C MET A 292 5.53 0.91 18.12
N TYR A 293 4.23 1.16 18.00
CA TYR A 293 3.22 0.12 17.81
C TYR A 293 2.05 0.58 16.95
N HIS A 294 1.30 -0.38 16.44
CA HIS A 294 0.22 -0.20 15.47
C HIS A 294 -0.75 0.93 15.84
N ASP A 295 -1.44 0.82 16.98
CA ASP A 295 -2.48 1.78 17.35
C ASP A 295 -1.92 3.18 17.65
N GLN A 296 -0.64 3.29 18.04
CA GLN A 296 0.03 4.58 18.23
C GLN A 296 0.08 5.38 16.93
N GLY A 297 0.37 4.73 15.79
CA GLY A 297 0.48 5.38 14.49
C GLY A 297 -0.81 5.41 13.69
N LEU A 298 -1.67 4.40 13.79
CA LEU A 298 -2.88 4.32 12.98
C LEU A 298 -4.01 5.22 13.47
N ILE A 299 -4.21 5.33 14.80
CA ILE A 299 -5.25 6.18 15.37
C ILE A 299 -5.16 7.62 14.84
N PRO A 300 -4.00 8.31 14.90
CA PRO A 300 -3.92 9.70 14.45
C PRO A 300 -4.15 9.86 12.95
N VAL A 301 -3.73 8.90 12.11
CA VAL A 301 -3.97 8.97 10.66
C VAL A 301 -5.45 8.73 10.34
N LYS A 302 -6.05 7.68 10.90
CA LYS A 302 -7.46 7.31 10.67
C LYS A 302 -8.43 8.37 11.18
N TYR A 303 -8.11 9.00 12.31
CA TYR A 303 -8.93 10.06 12.87
C TYR A 303 -9.02 11.30 11.97
N LEU A 304 -8.00 11.55 11.13
CA LEU A 304 -8.00 12.66 10.17
C LEU A 304 -8.79 12.35 8.88
N GLY A 305 -9.14 11.08 8.63
CA GLY A 305 -9.95 10.69 7.48
C GLY A 305 -9.60 9.29 6.98
N VAL A 306 -10.49 8.33 7.22
CA VAL A 306 -10.31 6.92 6.82
C VAL A 306 -10.30 6.76 5.29
N GLU A 307 -11.09 7.57 4.58
CA GLU A 307 -11.27 7.47 3.12
C GLU A 307 -9.98 7.74 2.32
N GLN A 308 -9.01 8.46 2.92
CA GLN A 308 -7.74 8.83 2.28
C GLN A 308 -6.54 8.06 2.83
N GLY A 309 -6.76 7.11 3.74
CA GLY A 309 -5.70 6.27 4.28
C GLY A 309 -5.10 5.37 3.20
N VAL A 310 -3.78 5.44 3.05
CA VAL A 310 -3.00 4.61 2.12
C VAL A 310 -1.97 3.83 2.91
N ASN A 311 -2.00 2.50 2.76
CA ASN A 311 -0.95 1.62 3.25
C ASN A 311 0.17 1.52 2.20
N VAL A 312 1.40 1.75 2.62
CA VAL A 312 2.60 1.63 1.79
C VAL A 312 3.54 0.61 2.43
N THR A 313 4.08 -0.29 1.62
CA THR A 313 5.06 -1.28 2.07
C THR A 313 6.47 -0.80 1.77
N LEU A 314 7.17 -0.32 2.79
CA LEU A 314 8.56 0.14 2.70
C LEU A 314 9.54 -1.03 2.84
N GLY A 315 10.78 -0.83 2.36
CA GLY A 315 11.86 -1.81 2.45
C GLY A 315 11.98 -2.71 1.21
N LEU A 316 10.94 -2.76 0.37
CA LEU A 316 10.99 -3.52 -0.87
C LEU A 316 11.76 -2.77 -1.97
N PRO A 317 12.44 -3.49 -2.89
CA PRO A 317 13.03 -2.91 -4.10
C PRO A 317 11.97 -2.62 -5.18
N LEU A 318 10.72 -2.35 -4.78
CA LEU A 318 9.61 -1.92 -5.63
C LEU A 318 8.74 -0.92 -4.86
N VAL A 319 7.95 -0.12 -5.58
CA VAL A 319 6.94 0.77 -4.98
C VAL A 319 5.63 0.02 -4.91
N ARG A 320 5.06 -0.11 -3.71
CA ARG A 320 3.71 -0.68 -3.54
C ARG A 320 2.85 0.14 -2.57
N THR A 321 1.65 0.47 -3.03
CA THR A 321 0.59 1.11 -2.23
C THR A 321 -0.69 0.28 -2.25
N SER A 322 -1.56 0.49 -1.26
CA SER A 322 -2.90 -0.09 -1.24
C SER A 322 -3.89 0.78 -0.47
N PRO A 323 -5.19 0.64 -0.76
CA PRO A 323 -6.24 1.11 0.14
C PRO A 323 -6.05 0.56 1.56
N ASP A 324 -6.62 1.26 2.55
CA ASP A 324 -6.60 0.86 3.97
C ASP A 324 -7.89 0.11 4.40
N HIS A 325 -8.67 -0.37 3.43
CA HIS A 325 -9.87 -1.18 3.66
C HIS A 325 -9.71 -2.62 3.13
N GLY A 326 -10.54 -3.53 3.65
CA GLY A 326 -10.61 -4.92 3.22
C GLY A 326 -11.45 -5.14 1.95
N THR A 327 -11.80 -6.39 1.69
CA THR A 327 -12.62 -6.81 0.53
C THR A 327 -14.08 -6.42 0.61
N ALA A 328 -14.57 -6.01 1.79
CA ALA A 328 -15.96 -5.62 2.07
C ALA A 328 -16.97 -6.56 1.39
N PHE A 329 -16.92 -7.85 1.74
CA PHE A 329 -17.79 -8.88 1.16
C PHE A 329 -19.29 -8.59 1.32
N ASP A 330 -19.67 -7.83 2.34
CA ASP A 330 -21.02 -7.33 2.57
C ASP A 330 -21.47 -6.26 1.54
N LEU A 331 -20.53 -5.57 0.89
CA LEU A 331 -20.78 -4.57 -0.16
C LEU A 331 -20.49 -5.09 -1.57
N ALA A 332 -19.80 -6.22 -1.70
CA ALA A 332 -19.42 -6.77 -2.99
C ALA A 332 -20.65 -7.10 -3.85
N GLY A 333 -20.63 -6.68 -5.11
CA GLY A 333 -21.72 -6.91 -6.04
C GLY A 333 -22.91 -5.96 -5.88
N THR A 334 -22.76 -4.87 -5.11
CA THR A 334 -23.86 -3.91 -4.86
C THR A 334 -23.69 -2.58 -5.58
N GLY A 335 -22.51 -2.30 -6.14
CA GLY A 335 -22.18 -1.00 -6.71
C GLY A 335 -22.02 0.12 -5.67
N LYS A 336 -22.03 -0.16 -4.36
CA LYS A 336 -22.00 0.88 -3.31
C LYS A 336 -20.60 1.20 -2.78
N ALA A 337 -19.59 0.39 -3.10
CA ALA A 337 -18.23 0.62 -2.64
C ALA A 337 -17.65 1.95 -3.16
N ASP A 338 -16.88 2.64 -2.32
CA ASP A 338 -16.20 3.89 -2.62
C ASP A 338 -14.78 3.64 -3.15
N ALA A 339 -14.40 4.33 -4.22
CA ALA A 339 -13.09 4.22 -4.85
C ALA A 339 -12.05 5.22 -4.32
N SER A 340 -12.43 6.13 -3.41
CA SER A 340 -11.57 7.23 -2.92
C SER A 340 -10.23 6.76 -2.34
N SER A 341 -10.22 5.67 -1.57
CA SER A 341 -8.97 5.12 -1.00
C SER A 341 -8.07 4.48 -2.07
N LEU A 342 -8.65 3.89 -3.13
CA LEU A 342 -7.87 3.41 -4.28
C LEU A 342 -7.27 4.57 -5.06
N LEU A 343 -8.02 5.66 -5.28
CA LEU A 343 -7.50 6.87 -5.90
C LEU A 343 -6.36 7.47 -5.08
N ALA A 344 -6.51 7.56 -3.75
CA ALA A 344 -5.44 7.99 -2.86
C ALA A 344 -4.20 7.10 -2.99
N ALA A 345 -4.38 5.77 -3.06
CA ALA A 345 -3.28 4.83 -3.26
C ALA A 345 -2.57 5.01 -4.62
N VAL A 346 -3.31 5.29 -5.69
CA VAL A 346 -2.75 5.62 -7.01
C VAL A 346 -1.98 6.93 -6.99
N ALA A 347 -2.50 7.97 -6.34
CA ALA A 347 -1.79 9.26 -6.17
C ALA A 347 -0.47 9.07 -5.41
N MET A 348 -0.49 8.32 -4.31
CA MET A 348 0.71 8.02 -3.52
C MET A 348 1.73 7.22 -4.34
N ALA A 349 1.29 6.18 -5.05
CA ALA A 349 2.17 5.40 -5.93
C ALA A 349 2.83 6.28 -7.00
N ARG A 350 2.07 7.20 -7.60
CA ARG A 350 2.57 8.14 -8.62
C ARG A 350 3.61 9.11 -8.05
N ALA A 351 3.44 9.56 -6.81
CA ALA A 351 4.40 10.43 -6.13
C ALA A 351 5.68 9.69 -5.71
N MET A 352 5.60 8.38 -5.48
CA MET A 352 6.73 7.55 -5.04
C MET A 352 7.43 6.78 -6.17
N ARG A 353 6.90 6.83 -7.40
CA ARG A 353 7.35 5.99 -8.52
C ARG A 353 8.82 6.24 -8.88
N ARG A 354 9.49 5.17 -9.31
CA ARG A 354 10.92 5.17 -9.67
C ARG A 354 11.17 5.38 -11.16
#